data_AF-A0AAW5XRX0-F1
#
_entry.id   AF-A0AAW5XRX0-F1
#
_cell.length_a   1.000
_cell.length_b   1.000
_cell.length_c   1.000
_cell.angle_alpha   90.00
_cell.angle_beta   90.00
_cell.angle_gamma   90.00
#
_symmetry.space_group_name_H-M   'P 1'
#
loop_
_entity.id
_entity.type
_entity.pdbx_description
1 polymer ?
#
loop_
_entity_poly.entity_id
_entity_poly.type
_entity_poly.pdbx_seq_one_letter_code
_entity_poly.pdbx_strand_id
1 'polypeptide(L)'
;MGRYPLIAIIKENEDKENVIYSFGPDTESCMLNPELYSRWNFKVAKNATNRVEAFILLDDMPEKHVALLYKCVHKIYAHIEENGGIENMNNIDFPEYFEFIV
;
A
#
# COMPACT_ATOMS: atom_id res chain seq x y z
N MET A 1 -9.28 20.24 8.82
CA MET A 1 -8.76 18.88 8.58
C MET A 1 -8.87 18.63 7.09
N GLY A 2 -7.75 18.62 6.36
CA GLY A 2 -7.75 18.43 4.90
C GLY A 2 -8.24 17.03 4.57
N ARG A 3 -9.29 16.92 3.74
CA ARG A 3 -9.68 15.65 3.14
C ARG A 3 -8.51 15.22 2.25
N TYR A 4 -8.02 14.00 2.42
CA TYR A 4 -7.17 13.45 1.39
C TYR A 4 -7.98 13.37 0.09
N PRO A 5 -7.39 13.70 -1.07
CA PRO A 5 -8.00 13.41 -2.37
C PRO A 5 -8.15 11.88 -2.55
N LEU A 6 -8.51 11.46 -3.75
CA LEU A 6 -8.47 10.06 -4.14
C LEU A 6 -7.09 9.47 -3.80
N ILE A 7 -7.07 8.40 -2.99
CA ILE A 7 -5.84 7.70 -2.63
C ILE A 7 -5.66 6.55 -3.61
N ALA A 8 -4.45 6.44 -4.14
CA ALA A 8 -4.03 5.37 -5.02
C ALA A 8 -2.90 4.55 -4.39
N ILE A 9 -3.02 3.23 -4.45
CA ILE A 9 -1.96 2.25 -4.18
C ILE A 9 -1.52 1.69 -5.53
N ILE A 10 -0.25 1.82 -5.88
CA ILE A 10 0.31 1.46 -7.18
C ILE A 10 1.43 0.45 -6.95
N LYS A 11 1.39 -0.67 -7.66
CA LYS A 11 2.47 -1.66 -7.60
C LYS A 11 3.66 -1.12 -8.38
N GLU A 12 4.77 -0.93 -7.70
CA GLU A 12 6.00 -0.40 -8.29
C GLU A 12 6.92 -1.52 -8.75
N ASN A 13 6.95 -2.62 -8.01
CA ASN A 13 7.76 -3.78 -8.34
C ASN A 13 7.18 -5.05 -7.70
N GLU A 14 7.43 -6.18 -8.34
CA GLU A 14 7.09 -7.49 -7.82
C GLU A 14 8.19 -8.50 -8.18
N ASP A 15 8.64 -9.22 -7.17
CA ASP A 15 9.54 -10.35 -7.32
C ASP A 15 8.99 -11.60 -6.59
N LYS A 16 9.82 -12.64 -6.47
CA LYS A 16 9.42 -13.90 -5.83
C LYS A 16 9.22 -13.78 -4.33
N GLU A 17 9.92 -12.85 -3.68
CA GLU A 17 9.94 -12.69 -2.24
C GLU A 17 9.02 -11.55 -1.78
N ASN A 18 8.83 -10.53 -2.62
CA ASN A 18 8.20 -9.29 -2.20
C ASN A 18 7.35 -8.63 -3.30
N VAL A 19 6.39 -7.82 -2.86
CA VAL A 19 5.70 -6.83 -3.68
C VAL A 19 5.90 -5.45 -3.06
N ILE A 20 6.28 -4.46 -3.87
CA ILE A 20 6.45 -3.08 -3.42
C ILE A 20 5.30 -2.25 -3.96
N TYR A 21 4.64 -1.53 -3.06
CA TYR A 21 3.55 -0.62 -3.36
C TYR A 21 3.91 0.80 -2.98
N SER A 22 3.68 1.74 -3.89
CA SER A 22 3.60 3.17 -3.60
C SER A 22 2.16 3.52 -3.21
N PHE A 23 1.95 4.33 -2.17
CA PHE A 23 0.64 4.79 -1.75
C PHE A 23 0.61 6.27 -1.40
N GLY A 24 -0.55 6.89 -1.60
CA GLY A 24 -0.78 8.31 -1.31
C GLY A 24 -1.86 8.88 -2.24
N PRO A 25 -2.05 10.20 -2.25
CA PRO A 25 -2.80 10.89 -3.30
C PRO A 25 -2.36 10.41 -4.68
N ASP A 26 -3.30 10.36 -5.64
CA ASP A 26 -2.99 10.00 -7.02
C ASP A 26 -1.80 10.82 -7.59
N THR A 27 -1.13 10.27 -8.59
CA THR A 27 0.11 10.84 -9.13
C THR A 27 -0.10 12.23 -9.72
N GLU A 28 -1.25 12.49 -10.34
CA GLU A 28 -1.60 13.81 -10.89
C GLU A 28 -1.72 14.85 -9.77
N SER A 29 -2.44 14.53 -8.69
CA SER A 29 -2.54 15.38 -7.50
C SER A 29 -1.17 15.73 -6.92
N CYS A 30 -0.25 14.76 -6.85
CA CYS A 30 1.12 14.96 -6.38
C CYS A 30 1.94 15.85 -7.33
N MET A 31 1.78 15.68 -8.65
CA MET A 31 2.45 16.53 -9.64
C MET A 31 1.95 17.98 -9.60
N LEU A 32 0.64 18.18 -9.40
CA LEU A 32 0.03 19.51 -9.32
C LEU A 32 0.35 20.22 -8.01
N ASN A 33 0.54 19.49 -6.91
CA ASN A 33 0.75 20.05 -5.58
C ASN A 33 1.85 19.31 -4.78
N PRO A 34 3.12 19.33 -5.25
CA PRO A 34 4.20 18.55 -4.65
C PRO A 34 4.58 18.99 -3.23
N GLU A 35 4.27 20.22 -2.84
CA GLU A 35 4.49 20.72 -1.48
C GLU A 35 3.45 20.22 -0.47
N LEU A 36 2.29 19.77 -0.96
CA LEU A 36 1.15 19.35 -0.13
C LEU A 36 1.00 17.84 -0.05
N TYR A 37 1.39 17.13 -1.11
CA TYR A 37 1.19 15.70 -1.24
C TYR A 37 2.50 14.96 -1.45
N SER A 38 2.61 13.84 -0.75
CA SER A 38 3.72 12.91 -0.87
C SER A 38 3.17 11.51 -1.01
N ARG A 39 3.96 10.64 -1.63
CA ARG A 39 3.69 9.21 -1.71
C ARG A 39 4.79 8.50 -0.93
N TRP A 40 4.43 7.38 -0.33
CA TRP A 40 5.34 6.52 0.42
C TRP A 40 5.24 5.09 -0.08
N ASN A 41 6.18 4.26 0.30
CA ASN A 41 6.29 2.89 -0.14
C ASN A 41 6.19 1.94 1.05
N PHE A 42 5.43 0.87 0.87
CA PHE A 42 5.52 -0.29 1.74
C PHE A 42 5.74 -1.55 0.91
N LYS A 43 6.28 -2.55 1.57
CA LYS A 43 6.57 -3.86 1.02
C LYS A 43 5.65 -4.90 1.63
N VAL A 44 5.17 -5.82 0.80
CA VAL A 44 4.50 -7.05 1.20
C VAL A 44 5.49 -8.21 1.08
N ALA A 45 5.84 -8.85 2.19
CA ALA A 45 6.70 -10.03 2.21
C ALA A 45 5.87 -11.30 1.96
N LYS A 46 6.14 -12.02 0.87
CA LYS A 46 5.37 -13.20 0.45
C LYS A 46 5.57 -14.43 1.33
N ASN A 47 6.71 -14.48 2.05
CA ASN A 47 7.05 -15.54 2.98
C ASN A 47 6.58 -15.28 4.43
N ALA A 48 5.87 -14.19 4.68
CA ALA A 48 5.41 -13.85 6.02
C ALA A 48 4.39 -14.87 6.53
N THR A 49 4.44 -15.15 7.83
CA THR A 49 3.54 -16.12 8.48
C THR A 49 2.30 -15.46 9.08
N ASN A 50 2.31 -14.13 9.19
CA ASN A 50 1.24 -13.35 9.77
C ASN A 50 1.22 -11.91 9.21
N ARG A 51 0.11 -11.21 9.46
CA ARG A 51 -0.12 -9.85 8.93
C ARG A 51 0.86 -8.79 9.42
N VAL A 52 1.48 -8.97 10.59
CA VAL A 52 2.39 -7.97 11.16
C VAL A 52 3.74 -8.04 10.47
N GLU A 53 4.20 -9.26 10.17
CA GLU A 53 5.42 -9.51 9.41
C GLU A 53 5.25 -9.22 7.92
N ALA A 54 4.04 -9.38 7.38
CA ALA A 54 3.78 -9.25 5.96
C ALA A 54 3.99 -7.81 5.45
N PHE A 55 3.70 -6.78 6.24
CA PHE A 55 3.71 -5.39 5.77
C PHE A 55 4.83 -4.58 6.43
N ILE A 56 5.74 -4.06 5.60
CA ILE A 56 6.92 -3.32 6.05
C ILE A 56 6.94 -1.94 5.38
N LEU A 57 6.87 -0.87 6.15
CA LEU A 57 7.06 0.50 5.65
C LEU A 57 8.52 0.70 5.24
N LEU A 58 8.77 1.26 4.06
CA LEU A 58 10.13 1.47 3.53
C LEU A 58 10.62 2.91 3.72
N ASP A 59 9.71 3.87 3.79
CA ASP A 59 10.03 5.30 3.84
C ASP A 59 9.84 5.89 5.25
N ASP A 60 10.57 6.95 5.56
CA ASP A 60 10.32 7.76 6.75
C ASP A 60 9.04 8.59 6.56
N MET A 61 7.95 8.14 7.21
CA MET A 61 6.63 8.73 7.08
C MET A 61 6.24 9.50 8.33
N PRO A 62 5.84 10.78 8.21
CA PRO A 62 5.36 11.56 9.36
C PRO A 62 4.17 10.91 10.07
N GLU A 63 4.14 10.95 11.40
CA GLU A 63 3.10 10.31 12.23
C GLU A 63 1.66 10.68 11.82
N LYS A 64 1.45 11.93 11.35
CA LYS A 64 0.15 12.42 10.86
C LYS A 64 -0.43 11.61 9.69
N HIS A 65 0.38 10.83 8.99
CA HIS A 65 -0.01 9.98 7.86
C HIS A 65 -0.13 8.49 8.21
N VAL A 66 0.17 8.08 9.45
CA VAL A 66 0.09 6.66 9.87
C VAL A 66 -1.30 6.06 9.67
N ALA A 67 -2.36 6.84 9.90
CA ALA A 67 -3.73 6.38 9.65
C ALA A 67 -3.98 6.03 8.16
N LEU A 68 -3.31 6.73 7.23
CA LEU A 68 -3.41 6.44 5.80
C LEU A 68 -2.72 5.12 5.47
N LEU A 69 -1.53 4.88 6.01
CA LEU A 69 -0.82 3.60 5.86
C LEU A 69 -1.70 2.42 6.27
N TYR A 70 -2.34 2.47 7.44
CA TYR A 70 -3.21 1.38 7.89
C TYR A 70 -4.39 1.14 6.95
N LYS A 71 -4.97 2.19 6.36
CA LYS A 71 -6.04 2.05 5.36
C LYS A 71 -5.52 1.37 4.08
N CYS A 72 -4.34 1.76 3.60
CA CYS A 72 -3.72 1.15 2.42
C CYS A 72 -3.36 -0.33 2.65
N VAL A 73 -2.71 -0.63 3.78
CA VAL A 73 -2.39 -2.01 4.20
C VAL A 73 -3.65 -2.85 4.28
N HIS A 74 -4.73 -2.30 4.86
CA HIS A 74 -6.00 -3.02 4.95
C HIS A 74 -6.59 -3.38 3.58
N LYS A 75 -6.45 -2.51 2.57
CA LYS A 75 -6.92 -2.80 1.20
C LYS A 75 -6.17 -3.98 0.58
N ILE A 76 -4.85 -4.00 0.70
CA ILE A 76 -4.04 -5.12 0.20
C ILE A 76 -4.31 -6.39 1.00
N TYR A 77 -4.46 -6.26 2.32
CA TYR A 77 -4.76 -7.41 3.18
C TYR A 77 -6.12 -8.02 2.89
N ALA A 78 -7.15 -7.21 2.63
CA ALA A 78 -8.46 -7.72 2.22
C ALA A 78 -8.36 -8.52 0.91
N HIS A 79 -7.61 -8.05 -0.07
CA HIS A 79 -7.33 -8.80 -1.30
C HIS A 79 -6.63 -10.13 -1.01
N ILE A 80 -5.65 -10.15 -0.11
CA ILE A 80 -4.96 -11.38 0.30
C ILE A 80 -5.95 -12.39 0.90
N GLU A 81 -6.79 -11.95 1.84
CA GLU A 81 -7.79 -12.79 2.49
C GLU A 81 -8.82 -13.35 1.50
N GLU A 82 -9.28 -12.52 0.55
CA GLU A 82 -10.20 -12.95 -0.52
C GLU A 82 -9.58 -13.99 -1.47
N ASN A 83 -8.25 -14.05 -1.57
CA ASN A 83 -7.51 -14.93 -2.47
C ASN A 83 -6.78 -16.09 -1.76
N GLY A 84 -7.30 -16.50 -0.60
CA GLY A 84 -6.84 -17.69 0.10
C GLY A 84 -5.92 -17.42 1.29
N GLY A 85 -5.86 -16.17 1.74
CA GLY A 85 -5.17 -15.79 2.98
C GLY A 85 -3.65 -15.79 2.88
N ILE A 86 -3.02 -15.47 4.01
CA ILE A 86 -1.56 -15.39 4.12
C ILE A 86 -0.90 -16.74 3.81
N GLU A 87 -1.55 -17.86 4.10
CA GLU A 87 -1.06 -19.20 3.76
C GLU A 87 -0.89 -19.43 2.25
N ASN A 88 -1.63 -18.70 1.40
CA ASN A 88 -1.58 -18.83 -0.05
C ASN A 88 -0.82 -17.69 -0.74
N MET A 89 -0.16 -16.81 0.02
CA MET A 89 0.45 -15.55 -0.45
C MET A 89 1.33 -15.69 -1.71
N ASN A 90 2.08 -16.78 -1.84
CA ASN A 90 2.96 -17.01 -2.99
C ASN A 90 2.22 -17.25 -4.32
N ASN A 91 0.93 -17.58 -4.26
CA ASN A 91 0.09 -17.86 -5.42
C ASN A 91 -0.94 -16.75 -5.69
N ILE A 92 -0.96 -15.70 -4.86
CA ILE A 92 -1.88 -14.57 -5.03
C ILE A 92 -1.35 -13.67 -6.14
N ASP A 93 -2.22 -13.36 -7.10
CA ASP A 93 -1.95 -12.32 -8.07
C ASP A 93 -2.15 -10.96 -7.41
N PHE A 94 -1.06 -10.21 -7.29
CA PHE A 94 -1.06 -8.92 -6.61
C PHE A 94 -1.51 -7.83 -7.58
N PRO A 95 -2.54 -7.05 -7.23
CA PRO A 95 -3.12 -6.07 -8.14
C PRO A 95 -2.13 -4.94 -8.40
N GLU A 96 -2.12 -4.48 -9.66
CA GLU A 96 -1.29 -3.35 -10.11
C GLU A 96 -1.73 -2.02 -9.49
N TYR A 97 -3.04 -1.87 -9.21
CA TYR A 97 -3.62 -0.60 -8.82
C TYR A 97 -4.85 -0.78 -7.92
N PHE A 98 -4.95 0.05 -6.87
CA PHE A 98 -6.15 0.26 -6.09
C PHE A 98 -6.40 1.74 -5.88
N GLU A 99 -7.67 2.14 -5.86
CA GLU A 99 -8.07 3.48 -5.46
C GLU A 99 -9.23 3.49 -4.48
N PHE A 100 -9.24 4.48 -3.59
CA PHE A 100 -10.33 4.67 -2.64
C PHE A 100 -10.35 6.09 -2.06
N ILE A 101 -11.49 6.44 -1.47
CA ILE A 101 -11.70 7.71 -0.76
C ILE A 101 -11.56 7.45 0.74
N VAL A 102 -10.89 8.35 1.46
CA VAL A 102 -10.50 8.23 2.89
C VAL A 102 -11.48 8.88 3.84
#